data_AF-A0A0B5AX42-F1
#
_entry.id   AF-A0A0B5AX42-F1
#
_cell.length_a   1.000
_cell.length_b   1.000
_cell.length_c   1.000
_cell.angle_alpha   90.00
_cell.angle_beta   90.00
_cell.angle_gamma   90.00
#
_symmetry.space_group_name_H-M   'P 1'
#
loop_
_entity.id
_entity.type
_entity.pdbx_description
1 polymer ?
#
loop_
_entity_poly.entity_id
_entity_poly.type
_entity_poly.pdbx_seq_one_letter_code
_entity_poly.pdbx_strand_id
1 'polypeptide(L)'
;MKKMLFIVSTTMMSLILVACSFISEGTIVEKKFTPAHVETSTSVVMSGKVAVPITNTNHVPDTWEIRVEGFNPETERTESRKVKVTKEEYENLNEGDYYVIPE
;
A
#
# COMPACT_ATOMS: atom_id res chain seq x y z
N MET A 1 -44.86 -0.41 0.21
CA MET A 1 -43.78 -0.06 1.16
C MET A 1 -42.52 -0.95 1.07
N LYS A 2 -42.37 -1.85 0.08
CA LYS A 2 -41.16 -2.69 -0.08
C LYS A 2 -40.07 -2.09 -0.99
N LYS A 3 -40.38 -1.05 -1.77
CA LYS A 3 -39.46 -0.45 -2.76
C LYS A 3 -38.53 0.62 -2.16
N MET A 4 -38.90 1.23 -1.04
CA MET A 4 -38.05 2.22 -0.35
C MET A 4 -36.85 1.58 0.37
N LEU A 5 -36.99 0.33 0.84
CA LEU A 5 -35.91 -0.34 1.59
C LEU A 5 -34.70 -0.66 0.70
N PHE A 6 -34.93 -0.91 -0.59
CA PHE A 6 -33.86 -1.23 -1.54
C PHE A 6 -33.02 -0.03 -1.94
N ILE A 7 -33.58 1.19 -1.94
CA ILE A 7 -32.85 2.40 -2.36
C ILE A 7 -31.84 2.82 -1.28
N VAL A 8 -32.19 2.64 0.00
CA VAL A 8 -31.30 2.96 1.14
C VAL A 8 -30.13 1.97 1.23
N SER A 9 -30.33 0.71 0.82
CA SER A 9 -29.27 -0.31 0.86
C SER A 9 -28.20 -0.12 -0.22
N THR A 10 -28.53 0.51 -1.36
CA THR A 10 -27.58 0.67 -2.47
C THR A 10 -26.68 1.89 -2.30
N THR A 11 -27.12 2.94 -1.61
CA THR A 11 -26.31 4.15 -1.31
C THR A 11 -25.25 3.93 -0.24
N MET A 12 -25.37 2.88 0.59
CA MET A 12 -24.41 2.58 1.65
C MET A 12 -23.21 1.77 1.15
N MET A 13 -23.32 1.12 -0.02
CA MET A 13 -22.26 0.30 -0.62
C MET A 13 -21.26 1.12 -1.45
N SER A 14 -21.60 2.35 -1.85
CA SER A 14 -20.77 3.20 -2.72
C SER A 14 -19.72 4.05 -1.98
N LEU A 15 -19.66 4.01 -0.64
CA LEU A 15 -18.77 4.84 0.19
C LEU A 15 -17.42 4.19 0.54
N ILE A 16 -17.09 3.02 -0.02
CA ILE A 16 -15.87 2.27 0.35
C ILE A 16 -14.73 2.47 -0.67
N LEU A 17 -14.92 3.31 -1.69
CA LEU A 17 -13.88 3.62 -2.66
C LEU A 17 -13.26 4.97 -2.32
N VAL A 18 -11.92 5.00 -2.31
CA VAL A 18 -11.03 6.14 -2.04
C VAL A 18 -10.62 6.32 -0.58
N ALA A 19 -9.62 5.53 -0.17
CA ALA A 19 -8.62 6.01 0.79
C ALA A 19 -7.23 5.80 0.17
N CYS A 20 -6.95 6.55 -0.91
CA CYS A 20 -5.57 6.85 -1.24
C CYS A 20 -5.14 7.88 -0.18
N SER A 21 -4.13 7.59 0.65
CA SER A 21 -3.66 8.56 1.65
C SER A 21 -3.18 9.82 0.92
N PHE A 22 -3.84 10.95 1.15
CA PHE A 22 -3.61 12.20 0.40
C PHE A 22 -2.51 13.08 0.98
N ILE A 23 -1.81 12.63 2.02
CA ILE A 23 -0.72 13.42 2.59
C ILE A 23 0.41 13.58 1.55
N SER A 24 0.79 14.84 1.34
CA SER A 24 1.91 15.27 0.49
C SER A 24 3.17 15.52 1.31
N GLU A 25 3.06 15.64 2.63
CA GLU A 25 4.17 15.94 3.54
C GLU A 25 3.82 15.53 4.98
N GLY A 26 4.84 15.40 5.82
CA GLY A 26 4.66 15.08 7.24
C GLY A 26 5.96 14.69 7.94
N THR A 27 5.82 14.05 9.10
CA THR A 27 6.95 13.60 9.92
C THR A 27 7.23 12.13 9.68
N ILE A 28 8.50 11.75 9.54
CA ILE A 28 8.90 10.34 9.46
C ILE A 28 8.70 9.68 10.82
N VAL A 29 7.91 8.62 10.88
CA VAL A 29 7.60 7.90 12.12
C VAL A 29 8.13 6.48 12.16
N GLU A 30 8.59 5.95 11.03
CA GLU A 30 9.17 4.60 10.96
C GLU A 30 10.07 4.48 9.74
N LYS A 31 11.17 3.73 9.87
CA LYS A 31 12.02 3.31 8.76
C LYS A 31 12.08 1.79 8.66
N LYS A 32 11.93 1.24 7.45
CA LYS A 32 12.01 -0.20 7.20
C LYS A 32 12.91 -0.53 5.99
N PHE A 33 13.90 -1.37 6.22
CA PHE A 33 14.68 -2.02 5.17
C PHE A 33 14.19 -3.45 4.96
N THR A 34 13.95 -3.82 3.71
CA THR A 34 13.62 -5.20 3.31
C THR A 34 14.70 -5.70 2.37
N PRO A 35 15.49 -6.72 2.76
CA PRO A 35 16.55 -7.24 1.90
C PRO A 35 15.96 -7.98 0.69
N ALA A 36 16.76 -8.05 -0.37
CA ALA A 36 16.45 -8.79 -1.58
C ALA A 36 16.13 -10.25 -1.25
N HIS A 37 15.07 -10.76 -1.85
CA HIS A 37 14.60 -12.12 -1.62
C HIS A 37 13.95 -12.67 -2.88
N VAL A 38 13.71 -13.98 -2.87
CA VAL A 38 13.07 -14.70 -3.96
C VAL A 38 11.67 -15.08 -3.52
N GLU A 39 10.68 -14.65 -4.27
CA GLU A 39 9.29 -15.08 -4.11
C GLU A 39 8.99 -16.17 -5.13
N THR A 40 8.61 -17.36 -4.64
CA THR A 40 8.19 -18.47 -5.50
C THR A 40 6.70 -18.72 -5.28
N SER A 41 5.93 -18.64 -6.36
CA SER A 41 4.52 -19.00 -6.36
C SER A 41 4.30 -20.19 -7.29
N THR A 42 3.57 -21.19 -6.82
CA THR A 42 3.19 -22.34 -7.64
C THR A 42 1.67 -22.36 -7.77
N SER A 43 1.20 -22.28 -8.99
CA SER A 43 -0.20 -22.43 -9.35
C SER A 43 -0.39 -23.73 -10.11
N VAL A 44 -1.59 -24.30 -10.07
CA VAL A 44 -1.91 -25.51 -10.84
C VAL A 44 -2.89 -25.14 -11.94
N VAL A 45 -2.57 -25.54 -13.17
CA VAL A 45 -3.46 -25.37 -14.32
C VAL A 45 -3.89 -26.74 -14.82
N MET A 46 -5.18 -26.88 -15.14
CA MET A 46 -5.71 -28.13 -15.70
C MET A 46 -5.49 -28.15 -17.21
N SER A 47 -4.81 -29.18 -17.70
CA SER A 47 -4.71 -29.50 -19.13
C SER A 47 -5.42 -30.82 -19.39
N GLY A 48 -6.68 -30.73 -19.84
CA GLY A 48 -7.57 -31.89 -19.92
C GLY A 48 -7.83 -32.49 -18.54
N LYS A 49 -7.43 -33.76 -18.34
CA LYS A 49 -7.55 -34.47 -17.05
C LYS A 49 -6.27 -34.43 -16.19
N VAL A 50 -5.24 -33.73 -16.66
CA VAL A 50 -3.93 -33.67 -16.00
C VAL A 50 -3.79 -32.33 -15.30
N ALA A 51 -3.41 -32.36 -14.03
CA ALA A 51 -3.03 -31.18 -13.26
C ALA A 51 -1.54 -30.88 -13.52
N VAL A 52 -1.25 -29.72 -14.10
CA VAL A 52 0.11 -29.28 -14.41
C VAL A 52 0.50 -28.15 -13.44
N PRO A 53 1.54 -28.32 -12.61
CA PRO A 53 2.05 -27.24 -11.80
C PRO A 53 2.82 -26.24 -12.67
N ILE A 54 2.56 -24.96 -12.46
CA ILE A 54 3.30 -23.85 -13.03
C ILE A 54 3.91 -23.08 -11.87
N THR A 55 5.24 -23.10 -11.82
CA THR A 55 6.01 -22.36 -10.83
C THR A 55 6.51 -21.07 -11.45
N ASN A 56 6.22 -19.95 -10.81
CA ASN A 56 6.77 -18.64 -11.12
C ASN A 56 7.72 -18.22 -10.00
N THR A 57 8.89 -17.71 -10.38
CA THR A 57 9.92 -17.25 -9.46
C THR A 57 10.24 -15.80 -9.78
N ASN A 58 10.05 -14.93 -8.80
CA ASN A 58 10.32 -13.51 -8.90
C ASN A 58 11.47 -13.12 -7.97
N HIS A 59 12.46 -12.42 -8.52
CA HIS A 59 13.53 -11.81 -7.73
C HIS A 59 13.08 -10.43 -7.29
N VAL A 60 12.87 -10.26 -5.98
CA VAL A 60 12.48 -8.98 -5.39
C VAL A 60 13.76 -8.28 -4.90
N PRO A 61 14.06 -7.06 -5.39
CA PRO A 61 15.27 -6.34 -4.99
C PRO A 61 15.15 -5.78 -3.57
N ASP A 62 16.28 -5.30 -3.05
CA ASP A 62 16.33 -4.51 -1.82
C ASP A 62 15.33 -3.35 -1.90
N THR A 63 14.61 -3.11 -0.80
CA THR A 63 13.65 -2.00 -0.69
C THR A 63 13.88 -1.23 0.59
N TRP A 64 13.98 0.09 0.46
CA TRP A 64 14.04 1.05 1.57
C TRP A 64 12.72 1.82 1.62
N GLU A 65 12.02 1.73 2.74
CA GLU A 65 10.71 2.34 2.94
C GLU A 65 10.73 3.21 4.20
N ILE A 66 10.10 4.38 4.12
CA ILE A 66 9.79 5.24 5.25
C ILE A 66 8.28 5.33 5.42
N ARG A 67 7.80 5.47 6.67
CA ARG A 67 6.41 5.84 6.96
C ARG A 67 6.39 7.30 7.37
N VAL A 68 5.63 8.10 6.62
CA VAL A 68 5.40 9.52 6.89
C VAL A 68 4.01 9.66 7.47
N GLU A 69 3.86 10.47 8.51
CA GLU A 69 2.59 10.77 9.17
C GLU A 69 2.32 12.27 9.11
N GLY A 70 1.13 12.64 8.65
CA GLY A 70 0.76 14.04 8.41
C GLY A 70 -0.72 14.27 8.65
N PHE A 71 -1.09 15.49 8.99
CA PHE A 71 -2.50 15.86 9.14
C PHE A 71 -3.11 16.12 7.76
N ASN A 72 -4.17 15.40 7.43
CA ASN A 72 -4.94 15.64 6.22
C ASN A 72 -6.11 16.59 6.54
N PRO A 73 -6.13 17.83 5.99
CA PRO A 73 -7.20 18.78 6.24
C PRO A 73 -8.53 18.37 5.61
N GLU A 74 -8.54 17.52 4.57
CA GLU A 74 -9.78 17.07 3.92
C GLU A 74 -10.53 16.04 4.77
N THR A 75 -9.80 15.16 5.47
CA THR A 75 -10.37 14.12 6.31
C THR A 75 -10.39 14.48 7.79
N GLU A 76 -9.81 15.63 8.15
CA GLU A 76 -9.61 16.13 9.52
C GLU A 76 -8.92 15.10 10.44
N ARG A 77 -8.02 14.30 9.87
CA ARG A 77 -7.37 13.19 10.57
C ARG A 77 -5.89 13.14 10.26
N THR A 78 -5.15 12.58 11.20
CA THR A 78 -3.78 12.15 10.96
C THR A 78 -3.79 10.90 10.10
N GLU A 79 -3.11 10.95 8.97
CA GLU A 79 -2.95 9.84 8.05
C GLU A 79 -1.46 9.45 7.97
N SER A 80 -1.20 8.20 7.57
CA SER A 80 0.16 7.73 7.34
C SER A 80 0.31 7.14 5.94
N ARG A 81 1.48 7.36 5.34
CA ARG A 81 1.82 6.88 4.00
C ARG A 81 3.19 6.23 4.01
N LYS A 82 3.27 5.06 3.36
CA LYS A 82 4.54 4.37 3.09
C LYS A 82 5.12 4.90 1.79
N VAL A 83 6.38 5.31 1.83
CA VAL A 83 7.10 5.86 0.68
C VAL A 83 8.37 5.03 0.49
N LYS A 84 8.59 4.54 -0.74
CA LYS A 84 9.86 3.92 -1.12
C LYS A 84 10.85 5.03 -1.47
N VAL A 85 12.03 4.96 -0.89
CA VAL A 85 13.10 5.94 -1.09
C VAL A 85 14.35 5.25 -1.59
N THR A 86 15.31 6.01 -2.10
CA THR A 86 16.63 5.48 -2.42
C THR A 86 17.39 5.09 -1.14
N LYS A 87 18.41 4.24 -1.28
CA LYS A 87 19.31 3.92 -0.16
C LYS A 87 19.97 5.17 0.42
N GLU A 88 20.40 6.08 -0.45
CA GLU A 88 21.06 7.34 -0.04
C GLU A 88 20.12 8.23 0.76
N GLU A 89 18.88 8.44 0.30
CA GLU A 89 17.88 9.17 1.08
C GLU A 89 17.59 8.46 2.41
N TYR A 90 17.42 7.14 2.38
CA TYR A 90 17.17 6.37 3.59
C TYR A 90 18.29 6.52 4.62
N GLU A 91 19.55 6.54 4.21
CA GLU A 91 20.68 6.70 5.13
C GLU A 91 20.78 8.11 5.72
N ASN A 92 20.30 9.13 4.99
CA ASN A 92 20.34 10.53 5.43
C ASN A 92 19.10 10.98 6.23
N LEU A 93 17.98 10.27 6.11
CA LEU A 93 16.73 10.58 6.83
C LEU A 93 16.68 9.89 8.20
N ASN A 94 16.08 10.54 9.19
CA ASN A 94 15.84 10.02 10.53
C ASN A 94 14.35 10.02 10.88
N GLU A 95 13.96 9.15 11.81
CA GLU A 95 12.64 9.26 12.44
C GLU A 95 12.56 10.59 13.21
N GLY A 96 11.47 11.31 13.04
CA GLY A 96 11.27 12.68 13.52
C GLY A 96 11.58 13.76 12.49
N ASP A 97 12.26 13.44 11.38
CA ASP A 97 12.51 14.41 10.32
C ASP A 97 11.23 14.75 9.55
N TYR A 98 11.17 16.00 9.07
CA TYR A 98 10.13 16.44 8.15
C TYR A 98 10.44 15.97 6.73
N TYR A 99 9.43 15.46 6.03
CA TYR A 99 9.59 14.89 4.70
C TYR A 99 8.44 15.31 3.78
N VAL A 100 8.79 15.75 2.57
CA VAL A 100 7.86 16.05 1.48
C VAL A 100 7.84 14.86 0.53
N ILE A 101 6.66 14.31 0.31
CA ILE A 101 6.45 13.12 -0.51
C ILE A 101 6.42 13.55 -1.98
N PRO A 102 7.35 13.07 -2.83
CA PRO A 102 7.33 13.37 -4.25
C PRO A 102 6.08 12.77 -4.92
N GLU A 103 5.46 13.53 -5.83
CA GLU A 103 4.28 13.11 -6.62
C GLU A 103 4.57 11.99 -7.62
#